data_AF-A0A7J8CUP4-F1
#
_entry.id   AF-A0A7J8CUP4-F1
#
_cell.length_a   1.000
_cell.length_b   1.000
_cell.length_c   1.000
_cell.angle_alpha   90.00
_cell.angle_beta   90.00
_cell.angle_gamma   90.00
#
_symmetry.space_group_name_H-M   'P 1'
#
loop_
_entity.id
_entity.type
_entity.pdbx_description
1 polymer ?
#
loop_
_entity_poly.entity_id
_entity_poly.type
_entity_poly.pdbx_seq_one_letter_code
_entity_poly.pdbx_strand_id
1 'polypeptide(L)'
;MSSPNPEDIPQEAEPSSSKKKKKKRKWQQQEASIQAFTRAGHGALLAGQNHEALTNFQRAFLLASKTSQNRDTPILRACAFNLGAAYVETGDPARGLELLLRAQPEKKSQGRCHGDQCFNVALAYHALGNLPQALAWYHRALGHYQSLGDQGQAQAKMGACYQALGQPELAADCLQEASQAYAQAGQPQAAALALGAAAGCMLKSGQHGVGEMVQVLEKSRKLAEMSTERGLLGQLYNDLGLGYSQLQLFPLAAEAFLQALPLCRGPGEEATVLRNLGMAHNALGNYQEAREFHQKAADLHGSVGQRWEQGRSFGSLAFALSQLGDHKAARDNYLHALQAAQDTGDLKGQWQACEGLGAAAARLGQHDQALKYYKEALAQCQKEPDFVRERLVAKLADAMRIHLAQGGPNLPQTLTSAPGGPQTPGGACPAGTPASLGRSPAEAKHRSFKQLRETSSRDPQRRPTTSGFCRIM
;
A
#
# COMPACT_ATOMS: atom_id res chain seq x y z
N MET A 1 3.21 41.40 -88.08
CA MET A 1 2.04 42.22 -87.72
C MET A 1 0.85 41.28 -87.76
N SER A 2 0.15 40.92 -86.70
CA SER A 2 -0.18 41.64 -85.48
C SER A 2 -0.46 40.64 -84.34
N SER A 3 -0.06 40.99 -83.12
CA SER A 3 -0.45 40.27 -81.91
C SER A 3 -1.85 40.74 -81.45
N PRO A 4 -2.71 39.86 -80.92
CA PRO A 4 -3.77 40.26 -79.99
C PRO A 4 -3.32 40.04 -78.54
N ASN A 5 -3.73 40.95 -77.67
CA ASN A 5 -3.64 40.91 -76.19
C ASN A 5 -4.94 41.59 -75.70
N PRO A 6 -5.37 41.47 -74.43
CA PRO A 6 -5.41 40.37 -73.46
C PRO A 6 -6.86 40.20 -72.92
N GLU A 7 -7.04 39.58 -71.75
CA GLU A 7 -8.22 39.65 -70.84
C GLU A 7 -9.25 38.50 -70.89
N ASP A 8 -9.05 37.50 -70.03
CA ASP A 8 -10.06 37.10 -69.04
C ASP A 8 -9.43 36.11 -68.03
N ILE A 9 -8.81 36.64 -66.98
CA ILE A 9 -8.54 35.88 -65.75
C ILE A 9 -9.34 36.60 -64.67
N PRO A 10 -10.30 35.95 -63.98
CA PRO A 10 -11.00 36.58 -62.89
C PRO A 10 -10.01 36.92 -61.77
N GLN A 11 -9.75 38.21 -61.55
CA GLN A 11 -9.12 38.66 -60.31
C GLN A 11 -10.08 38.38 -59.16
N GLU A 12 -9.75 37.41 -58.31
CA GLU A 12 -10.41 37.26 -57.01
C GLU A 12 -10.31 38.58 -56.25
N ALA A 13 -11.46 39.21 -56.00
CA ALA A 13 -11.54 40.47 -55.29
C ALA A 13 -10.91 40.35 -53.89
N GLU A 14 -9.85 41.12 -53.65
CA GLU A 14 -9.24 41.35 -52.34
C GLU A 14 -10.35 41.67 -51.30
N PRO A 15 -10.49 40.90 -50.20
CA PRO A 15 -11.62 41.07 -49.32
C PRO A 15 -11.58 42.44 -48.63
N SER A 16 -12.64 43.23 -48.84
CA SER A 16 -12.84 44.56 -48.23
C SER A 16 -12.50 44.60 -46.73
N SER A 17 -11.95 45.73 -46.27
CA SER A 17 -11.49 45.93 -44.87
C SER A 17 -12.55 45.61 -43.81
N SER A 18 -13.84 45.75 -44.14
CA SER A 18 -14.98 45.41 -43.28
C SER A 18 -15.18 43.88 -43.12
N LYS A 19 -14.97 43.09 -44.18
CA LYS A 19 -15.01 41.62 -44.14
C LYS A 19 -13.84 41.06 -43.33
N LYS A 20 -12.63 41.63 -43.48
CA LYS A 20 -11.44 41.29 -42.67
C LYS A 20 -11.70 41.58 -41.17
N LYS A 21 -12.31 42.72 -40.82
CA LYS A 21 -12.70 43.06 -39.44
C LYS A 21 -13.77 42.13 -38.83
N LYS A 22 -14.81 41.76 -39.60
CA LYS A 22 -15.84 40.80 -39.14
C LYS A 22 -15.27 39.40 -38.88
N LYS A 23 -14.40 38.92 -39.78
CA LYS A 23 -13.72 37.62 -39.63
C LYS A 23 -12.83 37.59 -38.38
N LYS A 24 -12.08 38.67 -38.12
CA LYS A 24 -11.25 38.84 -36.91
C LYS A 24 -12.07 38.82 -35.61
N ARG A 25 -13.20 39.55 -35.56
CA ARG A 25 -14.11 39.55 -34.39
C ARG A 25 -14.72 38.17 -34.12
N LYS A 26 -15.15 37.47 -35.18
CA LYS A 26 -15.70 36.11 -35.06
C LYS A 26 -14.66 35.13 -34.49
N TRP A 27 -13.40 35.25 -34.94
CA TRP A 27 -12.30 34.43 -34.42
C TRP A 27 -12.02 34.72 -32.94
N GLN A 28 -11.96 35.99 -32.53
CA GLN A 28 -11.78 36.37 -31.12
C GLN A 28 -12.91 35.83 -30.22
N GLN A 29 -14.14 35.82 -30.71
CA GLN A 29 -15.29 35.28 -29.98
C GLN A 29 -15.20 33.75 -29.84
N GLN A 30 -14.72 33.05 -30.87
CA GLN A 30 -14.49 31.60 -30.83
C GLN A 30 -13.36 31.25 -29.85
N GLU A 31 -12.25 31.99 -29.87
CA GLU A 31 -11.13 31.79 -28.95
C GLU A 31 -11.55 32.00 -27.48
N ALA A 32 -12.32 33.07 -27.20
CA ALA A 32 -12.86 33.31 -25.87
C ALA A 32 -13.78 32.16 -25.39
N SER A 33 -14.55 31.57 -26.31
CA SER A 33 -15.41 30.42 -26.00
C SER A 33 -14.59 29.16 -25.72
N ILE A 34 -13.52 28.90 -26.49
CA ILE A 34 -12.58 27.79 -26.23
C ILE A 34 -11.98 27.95 -24.83
N GLN A 35 -11.48 29.13 -24.48
CA GLN A 35 -10.91 29.41 -23.16
C GLN A 35 -11.94 29.27 -22.03
N ALA A 36 -13.19 29.66 -22.26
CA ALA A 36 -14.27 29.48 -21.29
C ALA A 36 -14.55 28.00 -21.02
N PHE A 37 -14.69 27.18 -22.07
CA PHE A 37 -14.88 25.73 -21.92
C PHE A 37 -13.68 25.06 -21.27
N THR A 38 -12.44 25.43 -21.64
CA THR A 38 -11.23 24.90 -20.98
C THR A 38 -11.23 25.20 -19.49
N ARG A 39 -11.52 26.45 -19.08
CA ARG A 39 -11.61 26.83 -17.66
C ARG A 39 -12.73 26.10 -16.91
N ALA A 40 -13.89 25.93 -17.54
CA ALA A 40 -15.00 25.16 -16.97
C ALA A 40 -14.61 23.68 -16.78
N GLY A 41 -13.91 23.09 -17.75
CA GLY A 41 -13.40 21.72 -17.66
C GLY A 41 -12.42 21.53 -16.51
N HIS A 42 -11.48 22.48 -16.34
CA HIS A 42 -10.57 22.52 -15.20
C HIS A 42 -11.31 22.58 -13.86
N GLY A 43 -12.28 23.49 -13.74
CA GLY A 43 -13.09 23.63 -12.52
C GLY A 43 -13.86 22.35 -12.19
N ALA A 44 -14.45 21.69 -13.18
CA ALA A 44 -15.16 20.43 -13.02
C ALA A 44 -14.23 19.29 -12.56
N LEU A 45 -13.00 19.18 -13.08
CA LEU A 45 -12.04 18.17 -12.61
C LEU A 45 -11.64 18.39 -11.15
N LEU A 46 -11.38 19.64 -10.77
CA LEU A 46 -11.05 19.98 -9.38
C LEU A 46 -12.22 19.66 -8.42
N ALA A 47 -13.46 19.73 -8.92
CA ALA A 47 -14.66 19.35 -8.20
C ALA A 47 -14.98 17.84 -8.26
N GLY A 48 -14.18 17.02 -8.96
CA GLY A 48 -14.44 15.59 -9.16
C GLY A 48 -15.61 15.27 -10.11
N GLN A 49 -16.09 16.27 -10.87
CA GLN A 49 -17.19 16.16 -11.82
C GLN A 49 -16.67 15.67 -13.19
N ASN A 50 -16.19 14.43 -13.23
CA ASN A 50 -15.49 13.83 -14.37
C ASN A 50 -16.27 13.94 -15.70
N HIS A 51 -17.58 13.68 -15.67
CA HIS A 51 -18.42 13.74 -16.88
C HIS A 51 -18.56 15.18 -17.42
N GLU A 52 -18.73 16.14 -16.52
CA GLU A 52 -18.82 17.56 -16.88
C GLU A 52 -17.49 18.09 -17.42
N ALA A 53 -16.38 17.68 -16.80
CA ALA A 53 -15.04 17.98 -17.29
C ALA A 53 -14.83 17.51 -18.73
N LEU A 54 -15.07 16.22 -19.00
CA LEU A 54 -14.97 15.65 -20.35
C LEU A 54 -15.84 16.41 -21.35
N THR A 55 -17.09 16.71 -20.98
CA THR A 55 -18.02 17.44 -21.85
C THR A 55 -17.47 18.82 -22.22
N ASN A 56 -16.93 19.55 -21.25
CA ASN A 56 -16.35 20.86 -21.48
C ASN A 56 -15.08 20.79 -22.35
N PHE A 57 -14.16 19.86 -22.08
CA PHE A 57 -12.96 19.70 -22.92
C PHE A 57 -13.29 19.23 -24.35
N GLN A 58 -14.29 18.36 -24.53
CA GLN A 58 -14.76 17.95 -25.86
C GLN A 58 -15.32 19.14 -26.65
N ARG A 59 -16.11 20.01 -25.99
CA ARG A 59 -16.62 21.25 -26.62
C ARG A 59 -15.50 22.18 -27.04
N ALA A 60 -14.50 22.39 -26.17
CA ALA A 60 -13.31 23.19 -26.49
C ALA A 60 -12.56 22.63 -27.71
N PHE A 61 -12.28 21.31 -27.69
CA PHE A 61 -11.58 20.62 -28.77
C PHE A 61 -12.34 20.66 -30.09
N LEU A 62 -13.66 20.43 -30.08
CA LEU A 62 -14.50 20.48 -31.27
C LEU A 62 -14.54 21.90 -31.87
N LEU A 63 -14.64 22.92 -31.03
CA LEU A 63 -14.65 24.31 -31.47
C LEU A 63 -13.30 24.73 -32.05
N ALA A 64 -12.19 24.32 -31.41
CA ALA A 64 -10.85 24.51 -31.95
C ALA A 64 -10.70 23.83 -33.32
N SER A 65 -11.07 22.55 -33.43
CA SER A 65 -11.01 21.77 -34.67
C SER A 65 -11.74 22.45 -35.84
N LYS A 66 -12.96 22.94 -35.60
CA LYS A 66 -13.76 23.66 -36.61
C LYS A 66 -13.12 24.98 -37.05
N THR A 67 -12.48 25.68 -36.12
CA THR A 67 -11.88 27.00 -36.37
C THR A 67 -10.58 26.88 -37.15
N SER A 68 -9.83 25.79 -36.97
CA SER A 68 -8.54 25.58 -37.60
C SER A 68 -8.60 25.17 -39.08
N GLN A 69 -9.79 24.92 -39.65
CA GLN A 69 -9.94 24.43 -41.05
C GLN A 69 -9.01 23.23 -41.35
N ASN A 70 -8.91 22.28 -40.42
CA ASN A 70 -8.00 21.12 -40.46
C ASN A 70 -6.49 21.43 -40.47
N ARG A 71 -6.06 22.68 -40.24
CA ARG A 71 -4.65 22.99 -39.96
C ARG A 71 -4.31 22.70 -38.51
N ASP A 72 -3.13 22.16 -38.28
CA ASP A 72 -2.62 21.95 -36.94
C ASP A 72 -2.20 23.28 -36.31
N THR A 73 -2.83 23.67 -35.20
CA THR A 73 -2.62 24.97 -34.54
C THR A 73 -2.24 24.79 -33.07
N PRO A 74 -1.49 25.73 -32.46
CA PRO A 74 -1.16 25.65 -31.02
C PRO A 74 -2.40 25.49 -30.11
N ILE A 75 -3.49 26.19 -30.42
CA ILE A 75 -4.76 26.11 -29.66
C ILE A 75 -5.37 24.71 -29.80
N LEU A 76 -5.39 24.14 -31.01
CA LEU A 76 -5.90 22.79 -31.23
C LEU A 76 -5.07 21.74 -30.48
N ARG A 77 -3.73 21.87 -30.48
CA ARG A 77 -2.84 20.97 -29.73
C ARG A 77 -3.03 21.09 -28.22
N ALA A 78 -3.21 22.29 -27.68
CA ALA A 78 -3.52 22.49 -26.27
C ALA A 78 -4.88 21.87 -25.90
N CYS A 79 -5.92 22.04 -26.74
CA CYS A 79 -7.21 21.41 -26.51
C CYS A 79 -7.13 19.87 -26.60
N ALA A 80 -6.35 19.34 -27.54
CA ALA A 80 -6.10 17.90 -27.67
C ALA A 80 -5.42 17.36 -26.41
N PHE A 81 -4.38 18.06 -25.93
CA PHE A 81 -3.68 17.71 -24.70
C PHE A 81 -4.62 17.68 -23.49
N ASN A 82 -5.41 18.73 -23.28
CA ASN A 82 -6.31 18.84 -22.13
C ASN A 82 -7.41 17.77 -22.16
N LEU A 83 -7.98 17.51 -23.34
CA LEU A 83 -8.95 16.44 -23.50
C LEU A 83 -8.33 15.05 -23.30
N GLY A 84 -7.12 14.84 -23.82
CA GLY A 84 -6.38 13.59 -23.66
C GLY A 84 -6.04 13.30 -22.19
N ALA A 85 -5.55 14.31 -21.47
CA ALA A 85 -5.34 14.28 -20.03
C ALA A 85 -6.62 13.92 -19.26
N ALA A 86 -7.75 14.55 -19.60
CA ALA A 86 -9.03 14.24 -18.98
C ALA A 86 -9.48 12.79 -19.24
N TYR A 87 -9.26 12.25 -20.45
CA TYR A 87 -9.58 10.85 -20.73
C TYR A 87 -8.73 9.86 -19.92
N VAL A 88 -7.43 10.12 -19.78
CA VAL A 88 -6.55 9.29 -18.92
C VAL A 88 -7.06 9.31 -17.48
N GLU A 89 -7.34 10.49 -16.94
CA GLU A 89 -7.82 10.66 -15.56
C GLU A 89 -9.18 9.98 -15.31
N THR A 90 -10.05 9.96 -16.32
CA THR A 90 -11.40 9.41 -16.21
C THR A 90 -11.52 7.93 -16.59
N GLY A 91 -10.39 7.28 -16.90
CA GLY A 91 -10.32 5.83 -17.08
C GLY A 91 -10.39 5.33 -18.53
N ASP A 92 -10.15 6.20 -19.52
CA ASP A 92 -10.00 5.82 -20.94
C ASP A 92 -8.60 6.21 -21.46
N PRO A 93 -7.53 5.54 -20.97
CA PRO A 93 -6.16 5.92 -21.30
C PRO A 93 -5.79 5.67 -22.76
N ALA A 94 -6.51 4.80 -23.49
CA ALA A 94 -6.27 4.55 -24.91
C ALA A 94 -6.65 5.77 -25.76
N ARG A 95 -7.87 6.30 -25.59
CA ARG A 95 -8.28 7.55 -26.27
C ARG A 95 -7.47 8.74 -25.77
N GLY A 96 -7.15 8.74 -24.47
CA GLY A 96 -6.29 9.73 -23.86
C GLY A 96 -4.93 9.83 -24.56
N LEU A 97 -4.26 8.68 -24.75
CA LEU A 97 -2.96 8.60 -25.41
C LEU A 97 -2.99 9.12 -26.85
N GLU A 98 -4.01 8.75 -27.64
CA GLU A 98 -4.15 9.23 -29.02
C GLU A 98 -4.18 10.77 -29.10
N LEU A 99 -4.97 11.39 -28.21
CA LEU A 99 -5.11 12.85 -28.14
C LEU A 99 -3.85 13.54 -27.57
N LEU A 100 -3.19 12.93 -26.60
CA LEU A 100 -1.93 13.43 -26.05
C LEU A 100 -0.82 13.43 -27.11
N LEU A 101 -0.70 12.37 -27.91
CA LEU A 101 0.27 12.31 -29.02
C LEU A 101 -0.06 13.31 -30.13
N ARG A 102 -1.35 13.61 -30.36
CA ARG A 102 -1.79 14.66 -31.28
C ARG A 102 -1.33 16.07 -30.84
N ALA A 103 -1.02 16.27 -29.56
CA ALA A 103 -0.42 17.51 -29.08
C ALA A 103 1.06 17.69 -29.49
N GLN A 104 1.67 16.67 -30.11
CA GLN A 104 3.06 16.62 -30.58
C GLN A 104 4.11 16.85 -29.48
N PRO A 105 4.09 16.03 -28.42
CA PRO A 105 5.04 16.10 -27.31
C PRO A 105 6.49 15.74 -27.71
N GLU A 106 6.74 15.30 -28.93
CA GLU A 106 8.10 14.97 -29.42
C GLU A 106 8.81 16.16 -30.08
N LYS A 107 8.08 17.24 -30.38
CA LYS A 107 8.72 18.43 -30.97
C LYS A 107 9.68 19.03 -29.96
N LYS A 108 10.94 19.24 -30.39
CA LYS A 108 11.98 19.90 -29.58
C LYS A 108 11.42 21.17 -28.95
N SER A 109 11.21 21.14 -27.65
CA SER A 109 10.86 22.29 -26.84
C SER A 109 11.43 22.12 -25.44
N GLN A 110 11.34 23.17 -24.62
CA GLN A 110 11.94 23.20 -23.29
C GLN A 110 10.97 23.82 -22.30
N GLY A 111 11.21 23.57 -21.01
CA GLY A 111 10.45 24.13 -19.91
C GLY A 111 9.32 23.23 -19.43
N ARG A 112 8.69 23.68 -18.33
CA ARG A 112 7.74 22.90 -17.54
C ARG A 112 6.57 22.35 -18.35
N CYS A 113 5.94 23.17 -19.20
CA CYS A 113 4.77 22.73 -19.99
C CYS A 113 5.09 21.55 -20.92
N HIS A 114 6.33 21.44 -21.40
CA HIS A 114 6.74 20.30 -22.20
C HIS A 114 7.01 19.06 -21.34
N GLY A 115 7.58 19.26 -20.15
CA GLY A 115 7.64 18.22 -19.12
C GLY A 115 6.26 17.64 -18.81
N ASP A 116 5.25 18.50 -18.65
CA ASP A 116 3.86 18.10 -18.39
C ASP A 116 3.27 17.28 -19.53
N GLN A 117 3.60 17.64 -20.77
CA GLN A 117 3.20 16.88 -21.95
C GLN A 117 3.78 15.46 -21.94
N CYS A 118 5.09 15.34 -21.76
CA CYS A 118 5.78 14.06 -21.66
C CYS A 118 5.25 13.23 -20.48
N PHE A 119 5.01 13.86 -19.33
CA PHE A 119 4.53 13.21 -18.12
C PHE A 119 3.13 12.62 -18.30
N ASN A 120 2.21 13.32 -18.96
CA ASN A 120 0.88 12.77 -19.22
C ASN A 120 0.88 11.63 -20.23
N VAL A 121 1.75 11.68 -21.25
CA VAL A 121 1.94 10.53 -22.15
C VAL A 121 2.45 9.33 -21.35
N ALA A 122 3.39 9.55 -20.42
CA ALA A 122 3.87 8.51 -19.52
C ALA A 122 2.74 7.93 -18.64
N LEU A 123 1.87 8.79 -18.08
CA LEU A 123 0.69 8.35 -17.32
C LEU A 123 -0.25 7.48 -18.17
N ALA A 124 -0.49 7.86 -19.44
CA ALA A 124 -1.34 7.09 -20.34
C ALA A 124 -0.76 5.69 -20.61
N TYR A 125 0.53 5.60 -20.93
CA TYR A 125 1.22 4.31 -21.12
C TYR A 125 1.24 3.48 -19.84
N HIS A 126 1.45 4.11 -18.68
CA HIS A 126 1.39 3.45 -17.38
C HIS A 126 0.01 2.83 -17.16
N ALA A 127 -1.07 3.59 -17.38
CA ALA A 127 -2.44 3.12 -17.23
C ALA A 127 -2.81 2.00 -18.23
N LEU A 128 -2.17 1.97 -19.40
CA LEU A 128 -2.29 0.88 -20.38
C LEU A 128 -1.44 -0.36 -20.04
N GLY A 129 -0.63 -0.32 -18.97
CA GLY A 129 0.29 -1.39 -18.59
C GLY A 129 1.55 -1.48 -19.46
N ASN A 130 1.78 -0.55 -20.39
CA ASN A 130 3.01 -0.49 -21.18
C ASN A 130 4.11 0.25 -20.40
N LEU A 131 4.62 -0.42 -19.37
CA LEU A 131 5.58 0.14 -18.42
C LEU A 131 6.91 0.60 -19.06
N PRO A 132 7.50 -0.10 -20.06
CA PRO A 132 8.70 0.38 -20.73
C PRO A 132 8.51 1.72 -21.44
N GLN A 133 7.39 1.92 -22.14
CA GLN A 133 7.07 3.22 -22.74
C GLN A 133 6.82 4.29 -21.67
N ALA A 134 6.10 3.95 -20.61
CA ALA A 134 5.88 4.87 -19.50
C ALA A 134 7.20 5.39 -18.92
N LEU A 135 8.17 4.50 -18.64
CA LEU A 135 9.50 4.86 -18.15
C LEU A 135 10.25 5.79 -19.12
N ALA A 136 10.27 5.46 -20.42
CA ALA A 136 10.92 6.30 -21.43
C ALA A 136 10.34 7.73 -21.43
N TRP A 137 9.02 7.88 -21.31
CA TRP A 137 8.36 9.18 -21.26
C TRP A 137 8.54 9.92 -19.93
N TYR A 138 8.61 9.21 -18.80
CA TYR A 138 8.96 9.84 -17.52
C TYR A 138 10.40 10.37 -17.52
N HIS A 139 11.36 9.63 -18.06
CA HIS A 139 12.73 10.13 -18.23
C HIS A 139 12.79 11.39 -19.10
N ARG A 140 12.02 11.44 -20.20
CA ARG A 140 11.88 12.65 -21.01
C ARG A 140 11.31 13.80 -20.19
N ALA A 141 10.23 13.57 -19.43
CA ALA A 141 9.62 14.59 -18.57
C ALA A 141 10.60 15.14 -17.53
N LEU A 142 11.36 14.25 -16.87
CA LEU A 142 12.36 14.61 -15.87
C LEU A 142 13.43 15.56 -16.43
N GLY A 143 13.87 15.33 -17.66
CA GLY A 143 14.83 16.21 -18.36
C GLY A 143 14.33 17.64 -18.63
N HIS A 144 13.02 17.90 -18.46
CA HIS A 144 12.42 19.23 -18.64
C HIS A 144 12.04 19.92 -17.34
N TYR A 145 12.00 19.20 -16.21
CA TYR A 145 11.59 19.77 -14.94
C TYR A 145 12.75 20.46 -14.22
N GLN A 146 12.55 21.74 -13.89
CA GLN A 146 13.39 22.49 -12.95
C GLN A 146 12.82 22.49 -11.53
N SER A 147 11.51 22.31 -11.40
CA SER A 147 10.82 22.21 -10.11
C SER A 147 11.13 20.86 -9.47
N LEU A 148 11.74 20.90 -8.28
CA LEU A 148 12.08 19.69 -7.52
C LEU A 148 10.84 18.87 -7.13
N GLY A 149 9.70 19.52 -6.91
CA GLY A 149 8.43 18.80 -6.67
C GLY A 149 7.96 18.02 -7.91
N ASP A 150 8.13 18.59 -9.11
CA ASP A 150 7.77 17.92 -10.36
C ASP A 150 8.73 16.76 -10.67
N GLN A 151 10.03 16.93 -10.39
CA GLN A 151 11.01 15.86 -10.47
C GLN A 151 10.68 14.72 -9.51
N GLY A 152 10.34 15.04 -8.26
CA GLY A 152 9.94 14.05 -7.25
C GLY A 152 8.74 13.23 -7.70
N GLN A 153 7.75 13.86 -8.33
CA GLN A 153 6.58 13.16 -8.86
C GLN A 153 6.91 12.22 -10.03
N ALA A 154 7.77 12.65 -10.96
CA ALA A 154 8.24 11.79 -12.04
C ALA A 154 9.00 10.57 -11.51
N GLN A 155 9.92 10.78 -10.56
CA GLN A 155 10.69 9.72 -9.92
C GLN A 155 9.81 8.72 -9.16
N ALA A 156 8.84 9.20 -8.38
CA ALA A 156 7.90 8.33 -7.68
C ALA A 156 7.07 7.46 -8.64
N LYS A 157 6.65 8.02 -9.78
CA LYS A 157 5.93 7.28 -10.82
C LYS A 157 6.82 6.25 -11.53
N MET A 158 8.08 6.56 -11.76
CA MET A 158 9.07 5.60 -12.28
C MET A 158 9.31 4.47 -11.28
N GLY A 159 9.42 4.78 -9.99
CA GLY A 159 9.50 3.78 -8.92
C GLY A 159 8.33 2.80 -8.95
N ALA A 160 7.11 3.31 -9.11
CA ALA A 160 5.92 2.46 -9.27
C ALA A 160 5.97 1.56 -10.53
N CYS A 161 6.48 2.08 -11.66
CA CYS A 161 6.69 1.26 -12.86
C CYS A 161 7.70 0.13 -12.60
N TYR A 162 8.84 0.42 -11.96
CA TYR A 162 9.86 -0.58 -11.65
C TYR A 162 9.35 -1.64 -10.66
N GLN A 163 8.54 -1.24 -9.66
CA GLN A 163 7.86 -2.20 -8.79
C GLN A 163 6.97 -3.15 -9.58
N ALA A 164 6.17 -2.63 -10.51
CA ALA A 164 5.27 -3.44 -11.34
C ALA A 164 6.02 -4.34 -12.33
N LEU A 165 7.24 -3.96 -12.74
CA LEU A 165 8.15 -4.79 -13.54
C LEU A 165 8.90 -5.85 -12.71
N GLY A 166 8.75 -5.87 -11.39
CA GLY A 166 9.49 -6.78 -10.51
C GLY A 166 10.96 -6.40 -10.33
N GLN A 167 11.29 -5.11 -10.45
CA GLN A 167 12.65 -4.57 -10.30
C GLN A 167 12.73 -3.71 -9.02
N PRO A 168 12.76 -4.33 -7.83
CA PRO A 168 12.68 -3.61 -6.56
C PRO A 168 13.88 -2.69 -6.27
N GLU A 169 15.06 -3.00 -6.78
CA GLU A 169 16.27 -2.15 -6.62
C GLU A 169 16.09 -0.79 -7.31
N LEU A 170 15.83 -0.80 -8.63
CA LEU A 170 15.59 0.43 -9.39
C LEU A 170 14.39 1.22 -8.86
N ALA A 171 13.39 0.52 -8.33
CA ALA A 171 12.28 1.16 -7.66
C ALA A 171 12.70 1.87 -6.37
N ALA A 172 13.54 1.24 -5.53
CA ALA A 172 14.06 1.84 -4.31
C ALA A 172 14.88 3.09 -4.64
N ASP A 173 15.75 3.04 -5.64
CA ASP A 173 16.58 4.17 -6.08
C ASP A 173 15.71 5.36 -6.52
N CYS A 174 14.76 5.12 -7.43
CA CYS A 174 13.83 6.15 -7.88
C CYS A 174 13.03 6.77 -6.71
N LEU A 175 12.61 5.96 -5.75
CA LEU A 175 11.84 6.44 -4.59
C LEU A 175 12.72 7.22 -3.59
N GLN A 176 13.99 6.88 -3.44
CA GLN A 176 14.94 7.67 -2.66
C GLN A 176 15.22 9.01 -3.33
N GLU A 177 15.44 9.04 -4.65
CA GLU A 177 15.57 10.28 -5.42
C GLU A 177 14.30 11.13 -5.34
N ALA A 178 13.12 10.51 -5.43
CA ALA A 178 11.84 11.18 -5.25
C ALA A 178 11.76 11.85 -3.87
N SER A 179 12.15 11.14 -2.81
CA SER A 179 12.16 11.70 -1.46
C SER A 179 13.07 12.91 -1.34
N GLN A 180 14.27 12.85 -1.91
CA GLN A 180 15.22 13.96 -1.83
C GLN A 180 14.65 15.20 -2.52
N ALA A 181 14.08 15.02 -3.72
CA ALA A 181 13.46 16.10 -4.48
C ALA A 181 12.26 16.71 -3.74
N TYR A 182 11.38 15.88 -3.16
CA TYR A 182 10.26 16.35 -2.34
C TYR A 182 10.69 17.10 -1.07
N ALA A 183 11.72 16.60 -0.36
CA ALA A 183 12.22 17.25 0.84
C ALA A 183 12.79 18.64 0.52
N GLN A 184 13.56 18.76 -0.55
CA GLN A 184 14.10 20.06 -1.02
C GLN A 184 13.01 20.99 -1.55
N ALA A 185 11.90 20.44 -2.07
CA ALA A 185 10.72 21.21 -2.46
C ALA A 185 9.83 21.66 -1.29
N GLY A 186 10.21 21.36 -0.03
CA GLY A 186 9.41 21.70 1.15
C GLY A 186 8.15 20.84 1.31
N GLN A 187 8.16 19.60 0.78
CA GLN A 187 7.04 18.65 0.84
C GLN A 187 7.42 17.42 1.70
N PRO A 188 7.56 17.58 3.04
CA PRO A 188 8.07 16.53 3.91
C PRO A 188 7.16 15.29 3.94
N GLN A 189 5.83 15.45 3.80
CA GLN A 189 4.92 14.30 3.74
C GLN A 189 5.17 13.42 2.51
N ALA A 190 5.27 14.02 1.32
CA ALA A 190 5.53 13.29 0.08
C ALA A 190 6.92 12.62 0.13
N ALA A 191 7.90 13.31 0.71
CA ALA A 191 9.23 12.76 0.92
C ALA A 191 9.21 11.53 1.85
N ALA A 192 8.50 11.63 2.97
CA ALA A 192 8.37 10.54 3.93
C ALA A 192 7.69 9.31 3.32
N LEU A 193 6.59 9.51 2.58
CA LEU A 193 5.89 8.45 1.85
C LEU A 193 6.80 7.76 0.83
N ALA A 194 7.60 8.53 0.07
CA ALA A 194 8.53 7.98 -0.90
C ALA A 194 9.60 7.10 -0.23
N LEU A 195 10.18 7.52 0.91
CA LEU A 195 11.13 6.67 1.66
C LEU A 195 10.48 5.44 2.29
N GLY A 196 9.25 5.55 2.80
CA GLY A 196 8.52 4.38 3.32
C GLY A 196 8.32 3.32 2.23
N ALA A 197 7.91 3.76 1.03
CA ALA A 197 7.80 2.90 -0.14
C ALA A 197 9.18 2.34 -0.58
N ALA A 198 10.24 3.15 -0.52
CA ALA A 198 11.60 2.71 -0.83
C ALA A 198 12.05 1.58 0.11
N ALA A 199 11.82 1.72 1.42
CA ALA A 199 12.13 0.67 2.40
C ALA A 199 11.39 -0.64 2.08
N GLY A 200 10.12 -0.57 1.68
CA GLY A 200 9.36 -1.73 1.22
C GLY A 200 9.95 -2.41 -0.03
N CYS A 201 10.54 -1.63 -0.95
CA CYS A 201 11.28 -2.16 -2.09
C CYS A 201 12.59 -2.82 -1.67
N MET A 202 13.36 -2.18 -0.78
CA MET A 202 14.63 -2.70 -0.27
C MET A 202 14.45 -4.04 0.46
N LEU A 203 13.38 -4.19 1.24
CA LEU A 203 13.01 -5.45 1.88
C LEU A 203 12.74 -6.57 0.87
N LYS A 204 12.12 -6.23 -0.26
CA LYS A 204 11.82 -7.21 -1.33
C LYS A 204 13.03 -7.60 -2.15
N SER A 205 14.00 -6.70 -2.36
CA SER A 205 15.22 -7.04 -3.09
C SER A 205 16.13 -7.96 -2.28
N GLY A 206 16.13 -7.83 -0.95
CA GLY A 206 16.97 -8.63 -0.05
C GLY A 206 18.47 -8.34 -0.15
N GLN A 207 18.86 -7.31 -0.90
CA GLN A 207 20.26 -6.94 -1.13
C GLN A 207 20.79 -5.86 -0.17
N HIS A 208 19.89 -5.21 0.57
CA HIS A 208 20.24 -4.15 1.51
C HIS A 208 20.48 -4.71 2.91
N GLY A 209 21.48 -4.15 3.60
CA GLY A 209 21.73 -4.48 4.99
C GLY A 209 20.64 -3.91 5.91
N VAL A 210 20.37 -4.59 7.03
CA VAL A 210 19.38 -4.14 8.03
C VAL A 210 19.66 -2.70 8.49
N GLY A 211 20.93 -2.33 8.71
CA GLY A 211 21.31 -0.97 9.12
C GLY A 211 20.92 0.10 8.11
N GLU A 212 21.04 -0.18 6.81
CA GLU A 212 20.66 0.76 5.74
C GLU A 212 19.14 0.97 5.72
N MET A 213 18.37 -0.12 5.80
CA MET A 213 16.91 -0.08 5.83
C MET A 213 16.39 0.68 7.06
N VAL A 214 17.02 0.48 8.22
CA VAL A 214 16.69 1.24 9.45
C VAL A 214 16.94 2.73 9.25
N GLN A 215 18.06 3.13 8.65
CA GLN A 215 18.33 4.54 8.37
C GLN A 215 17.28 5.17 7.44
N VAL A 216 16.83 4.44 6.41
CA VAL A 216 15.78 4.89 5.50
C VAL A 216 14.45 5.07 6.23
N LEU A 217 14.05 4.09 7.05
CA LEU A 217 12.82 4.17 7.86
C LEU A 217 12.88 5.30 8.89
N GLU A 218 14.02 5.52 9.55
CA GLU A 218 14.20 6.64 10.49
C GLU A 218 14.13 8.00 9.79
N LYS A 219 14.73 8.14 8.60
CA LYS A 219 14.61 9.36 7.79
C LYS A 219 13.16 9.62 7.40
N SER A 220 12.44 8.57 6.98
CA SER A 220 11.00 8.65 6.69
C SER A 220 10.20 9.11 7.91
N ARG A 221 10.44 8.53 9.10
CA ARG A 221 9.80 8.94 10.36
C ARG A 221 10.05 10.41 10.68
N LYS A 222 11.30 10.88 10.60
CA LYS A 222 11.65 12.29 10.87
C LYS A 222 10.93 13.25 9.92
N LEU A 223 10.85 12.91 8.63
CA LEU A 223 10.10 13.71 7.65
C LEU A 223 8.60 13.69 7.94
N ALA A 224 8.04 12.56 8.40
CA ALA A 224 6.66 12.45 8.83
C ALA A 224 6.35 13.39 10.01
N GLU A 225 7.23 13.44 11.01
CA GLU A 225 7.12 14.31 12.19
C GLU A 225 7.17 15.81 11.83
N MET A 226 7.89 16.17 10.76
CA MET A 226 7.96 17.55 10.26
C MET A 226 6.72 17.96 9.44
N SER A 227 5.85 17.01 9.08
CA SER A 227 4.67 17.30 8.27
C SER A 227 3.53 17.92 9.10
N THR A 228 2.98 19.03 8.61
CA THR A 228 1.74 19.62 9.15
C THR A 228 0.48 18.98 8.54
N GLU A 229 0.61 18.29 7.41
CA GLU A 229 -0.49 17.64 6.71
C GLU A 229 -0.77 16.27 7.32
N ARG A 230 -1.91 16.13 8.01
CA ARG A 230 -2.29 14.88 8.69
C ARG A 230 -2.86 13.81 7.80
N GLY A 231 -3.25 14.16 6.57
CA GLY A 231 -4.06 13.31 5.69
C GLY A 231 -3.50 11.89 5.55
N LEU A 232 -2.25 11.74 5.11
CA LEU A 232 -1.64 10.44 4.82
C LEU A 232 -0.67 9.95 5.91
N LEU A 233 -0.54 10.69 7.02
CA LEU A 233 0.40 10.32 8.07
C LEU A 233 0.02 9.01 8.79
N GLY A 234 -1.28 8.74 8.97
CA GLY A 234 -1.73 7.49 9.60
C GLY A 234 -1.29 6.25 8.82
N GLN A 235 -1.52 6.26 7.50
CA GLN A 235 -1.08 5.19 6.60
C GLN A 235 0.45 5.03 6.61
N LEU A 236 1.18 6.15 6.53
CA LEU A 236 2.63 6.15 6.59
C LEU A 236 3.16 5.52 7.88
N TYR A 237 2.64 5.91 9.05
CA TYR A 237 3.08 5.34 10.32
C TYR A 237 2.74 3.85 10.45
N ASN A 238 1.60 3.42 9.90
CA ASN A 238 1.29 2.00 9.80
C ASN A 238 2.32 1.26 8.90
N ASP A 239 2.67 1.82 7.74
CA ASP A 239 3.64 1.21 6.83
C ASP A 239 5.05 1.17 7.43
N LEU A 240 5.46 2.22 8.16
CA LEU A 240 6.69 2.23 8.95
C LEU A 240 6.68 1.12 10.00
N GLY A 241 5.56 0.96 10.73
CA GLY A 241 5.41 -0.11 11.71
C GLY A 241 5.51 -1.50 11.10
N LEU A 242 4.96 -1.70 9.90
CA LEU A 242 5.10 -2.94 9.14
C LEU A 242 6.56 -3.17 8.71
N GLY A 243 7.25 -2.14 8.24
CA GLY A 243 8.67 -2.19 7.89
C GLY A 243 9.55 -2.59 9.08
N TYR A 244 9.38 -1.93 10.23
CA TYR A 244 10.08 -2.30 11.46
C TYR A 244 9.74 -3.73 11.91
N SER A 245 8.49 -4.17 11.78
CA SER A 245 8.09 -5.54 12.11
C SER A 245 8.78 -6.58 11.24
N GLN A 246 8.93 -6.31 9.94
CA GLN A 246 9.66 -7.20 9.02
C GLN A 246 11.15 -7.30 9.39
N LEU A 247 11.73 -6.20 9.87
CA LEU A 247 13.09 -6.16 10.40
C LEU A 247 13.23 -6.71 11.83
N GLN A 248 12.15 -7.24 12.43
CA GLN A 248 12.10 -7.73 13.82
C GLN A 248 12.39 -6.64 14.88
N LEU A 249 12.23 -5.37 14.52
CA LEU A 249 12.40 -4.22 15.41
C LEU A 249 11.06 -3.87 16.08
N PHE A 250 10.53 -4.82 16.85
CA PHE A 250 9.18 -4.75 17.41
C PHE A 250 8.89 -3.55 18.32
N PRO A 251 9.83 -3.02 19.13
CA PRO A 251 9.57 -1.79 19.89
C PRO A 251 9.29 -0.59 18.97
N LEU A 252 10.09 -0.40 17.93
CA LEU A 252 9.91 0.68 16.94
C LEU A 252 8.62 0.47 16.13
N ALA A 253 8.28 -0.78 15.83
CA ALA A 253 7.01 -1.10 15.19
C ALA A 253 5.81 -0.69 16.05
N ALA A 254 5.82 -1.03 17.35
CA ALA A 254 4.76 -0.66 18.28
C ALA A 254 4.63 0.86 18.41
N GLU A 255 5.74 1.59 18.52
CA GLU A 255 5.75 3.06 18.54
C GLU A 255 5.11 3.65 17.28
N ALA A 256 5.46 3.15 16.09
CA ALA A 256 4.90 3.61 14.83
C ALA A 256 3.39 3.32 14.73
N PHE A 257 2.94 2.12 15.11
CA PHE A 257 1.49 1.80 15.13
C PHE A 257 0.72 2.67 16.14
N LEU A 258 1.31 3.00 17.29
CA LEU A 258 0.72 3.92 18.25
C LEU A 258 0.58 5.34 17.69
N GLN A 259 1.53 5.81 16.87
CA GLN A 259 1.42 7.09 16.17
C GLN A 259 0.37 7.05 15.04
N ALA A 260 0.18 5.90 14.40
CA ALA A 260 -0.84 5.72 13.35
C ALA A 260 -2.27 5.74 13.90
N LEU A 261 -2.51 5.19 15.09
CA LEU A 261 -3.83 4.99 15.67
C LEU A 261 -4.70 6.27 15.75
N PRO A 262 -4.23 7.41 16.31
CA PRO A 262 -5.03 8.64 16.36
C PRO A 262 -5.26 9.31 15.00
N LEU A 263 -4.61 8.82 13.94
CA LEU A 263 -4.69 9.36 12.57
C LEU A 263 -5.56 8.50 11.64
N CYS A 264 -6.12 7.41 12.15
CA CYS A 264 -7.02 6.54 11.39
C CYS A 264 -8.28 7.30 10.95
N ARG A 265 -8.69 7.10 9.70
CA ARG A 265 -9.83 7.82 9.10
C ARG A 265 -11.17 7.12 9.35
N GLY A 266 -11.16 5.91 9.88
CA GLY A 266 -12.36 5.14 10.18
C GLY A 266 -12.09 3.80 10.87
N PRO A 267 -13.17 3.12 11.29
CA PRO A 267 -13.08 1.93 12.15
C PRO A 267 -12.33 0.75 11.53
N GLY A 268 -12.39 0.57 10.19
CA GLY A 268 -11.64 -0.50 9.52
C GLY A 268 -10.13 -0.27 9.49
N GLU A 269 -9.70 0.99 9.32
CA GLU A 269 -8.27 1.36 9.39
C GLU A 269 -7.77 1.23 10.83
N GLU A 270 -8.54 1.72 11.80
CA GLU A 270 -8.26 1.58 13.23
C GLU A 270 -8.10 0.11 13.64
N ALA A 271 -9.02 -0.76 13.20
CA ALA A 271 -8.96 -2.19 13.47
C ALA A 271 -7.69 -2.85 12.90
N THR A 272 -7.26 -2.44 11.71
CA THR A 272 -6.02 -2.92 11.08
C THR A 272 -4.80 -2.51 11.90
N VAL A 273 -4.72 -1.24 12.29
CA VAL A 273 -3.60 -0.73 13.12
C VAL A 273 -3.57 -1.40 14.49
N LEU A 274 -4.73 -1.60 15.14
CA LEU A 274 -4.83 -2.32 16.42
C LEU A 274 -4.36 -3.77 16.30
N ARG A 275 -4.75 -4.48 15.24
CA ARG A 275 -4.28 -5.85 14.98
C ARG A 275 -2.76 -5.88 14.82
N ASN A 276 -2.20 -4.93 14.07
CA ASN A 276 -0.75 -4.83 13.86
C ASN A 276 0.01 -4.50 15.16
N LEU A 277 -0.50 -3.58 15.96
CA LEU A 277 0.03 -3.27 17.29
C LEU A 277 -0.01 -4.50 18.20
N GLY A 278 -1.13 -5.23 18.24
CA GLY A 278 -1.25 -6.48 18.99
C GLY A 278 -0.25 -7.55 18.53
N MET A 279 0.07 -7.63 17.23
CA MET A 279 1.10 -8.54 16.73
C MET A 279 2.50 -8.13 17.20
N ALA A 280 2.83 -6.84 17.20
CA ALA A 280 4.10 -6.34 17.74
C ALA A 280 4.23 -6.66 19.24
N HIS A 281 3.15 -6.48 20.02
CA HIS A 281 3.13 -6.84 21.44
C HIS A 281 3.27 -8.35 21.67
N ASN A 282 2.64 -9.20 20.84
CA ASN A 282 2.86 -10.65 20.88
C ASN A 282 4.33 -11.01 20.67
N ALA A 283 4.99 -10.37 19.70
CA ALA A 283 6.41 -10.61 19.41
C ALA A 283 7.34 -10.13 20.53
N LEU A 284 6.93 -9.11 21.28
CA LEU A 284 7.62 -8.62 22.49
C LEU A 284 7.36 -9.48 23.73
N GLY A 285 6.42 -10.45 23.68
CA GLY A 285 5.98 -11.22 24.85
C GLY A 285 4.98 -10.49 25.75
N ASN A 286 4.48 -9.33 25.33
CA ASN A 286 3.49 -8.51 26.05
C ASN A 286 2.07 -9.01 25.74
N TYR A 287 1.78 -10.24 26.15
CA TYR A 287 0.55 -10.95 25.76
C TYR A 287 -0.73 -10.34 26.34
N GLN A 288 -0.65 -9.67 27.49
CA GLN A 288 -1.80 -9.03 28.12
C GLN A 288 -2.29 -7.83 27.29
N GLU A 289 -1.36 -6.97 26.86
CA GLU A 289 -1.63 -5.84 25.98
C GLU A 289 -2.06 -6.33 24.60
N ALA A 290 -1.40 -7.34 24.05
CA ALA A 290 -1.77 -7.94 22.78
C ALA A 290 -3.22 -8.45 22.77
N ARG A 291 -3.65 -9.11 23.86
CA ARG A 291 -5.04 -9.55 24.04
C ARG A 291 -6.02 -8.40 23.93
N GLU A 292 -5.75 -7.27 24.60
CA GLU A 292 -6.63 -6.10 24.55
C GLU A 292 -6.72 -5.48 23.15
N PHE A 293 -5.60 -5.38 22.43
CA PHE A 293 -5.58 -4.84 21.08
C PHE A 293 -6.27 -5.76 20.07
N HIS A 294 -6.01 -7.07 20.12
CA HIS A 294 -6.64 -8.03 19.20
C HIS A 294 -8.16 -8.15 19.44
N GLN A 295 -8.63 -8.06 20.69
CA GLN A 295 -10.06 -8.05 20.99
C GLN A 295 -10.74 -6.83 20.35
N LYS A 296 -10.20 -5.62 20.58
CA LYS A 296 -10.73 -4.39 19.97
C LYS A 296 -10.72 -4.46 18.44
N ALA A 297 -9.66 -5.00 17.85
CA ALA A 297 -9.57 -5.19 16.40
C ALA A 297 -10.65 -6.16 15.88
N ALA A 298 -10.90 -7.29 16.56
CA ALA A 298 -11.92 -8.25 16.18
C ALA A 298 -13.34 -7.64 16.24
N ASP A 299 -13.62 -6.86 17.29
CA ASP A 299 -14.91 -6.19 17.46
C ASP A 299 -15.15 -5.14 16.36
N LEU A 300 -14.14 -4.31 16.07
CA LEU A 300 -14.23 -3.29 15.02
C LEU A 300 -14.36 -3.93 13.63
N HIS A 301 -13.52 -4.91 13.28
CA HIS A 301 -13.64 -5.63 12.00
C HIS A 301 -15.03 -6.26 11.83
N GLY A 302 -15.61 -6.80 12.91
CA GLY A 302 -16.99 -7.28 12.93
C GLY A 302 -18.01 -6.18 12.64
N SER A 303 -17.87 -5.02 13.29
CA SER A 303 -18.80 -3.89 13.13
C SER A 303 -18.85 -3.33 11.70
N VAL A 304 -17.74 -3.43 10.95
CA VAL A 304 -17.64 -2.97 9.56
C VAL A 304 -17.82 -4.08 8.53
N GLY A 305 -18.18 -5.30 8.94
CA GLY A 305 -18.41 -6.42 8.04
C GLY A 305 -17.15 -7.02 7.39
N GLN A 306 -15.96 -6.77 7.93
CA GLN A 306 -14.69 -7.29 7.42
C GLN A 306 -14.39 -8.67 8.00
N ARG A 307 -15.18 -9.67 7.59
CA ARG A 307 -15.16 -11.03 8.18
C ARG A 307 -13.79 -11.72 8.11
N TRP A 308 -13.08 -11.56 6.99
CA TRP A 308 -11.75 -12.15 6.82
C TRP A 308 -10.74 -11.60 7.85
N GLU A 309 -10.67 -10.28 8.01
CA GLU A 309 -9.77 -9.63 8.99
C GLU A 309 -10.20 -9.88 10.44
N GLN A 310 -11.51 -10.02 10.67
CA GLN A 310 -12.04 -10.43 11.97
C GLN A 310 -11.51 -11.81 12.37
N GLY A 311 -11.52 -12.79 11.46
CA GLY A 311 -10.97 -14.13 11.69
C GLY A 311 -9.48 -14.10 12.07
N ARG A 312 -8.68 -13.29 11.37
CA ARG A 312 -7.25 -13.10 11.67
C ARG A 312 -7.01 -12.47 13.05
N SER A 313 -7.89 -11.56 13.45
CA SER A 313 -7.86 -10.92 14.77
C SER A 313 -8.16 -11.96 15.86
N PHE A 314 -9.19 -12.80 15.68
CA PHE A 314 -9.49 -13.90 16.60
C PHE A 314 -8.36 -14.92 16.72
N GLY A 315 -7.72 -15.31 15.61
CA GLY A 315 -6.57 -16.21 15.66
C GLY A 315 -5.38 -15.63 16.45
N SER A 316 -5.13 -14.32 16.29
CA SER A 316 -4.05 -13.63 17.00
C SER A 316 -4.36 -13.41 18.48
N LEU A 317 -5.63 -13.17 18.81
CA LEU A 317 -6.16 -13.14 20.18
C LEU A 317 -6.03 -14.51 20.85
N ALA A 318 -6.41 -15.58 20.15
CA ALA A 318 -6.29 -16.95 20.63
C ALA A 318 -4.84 -17.33 20.95
N PHE A 319 -3.89 -16.91 20.10
CA PHE A 319 -2.47 -17.06 20.38
C PHE A 319 -2.07 -16.36 21.69
N ALA A 320 -2.42 -15.08 21.87
CA ALA A 320 -2.11 -14.34 23.09
C ALA A 320 -2.70 -15.01 24.35
N LEU A 321 -3.96 -15.45 24.28
CA LEU A 321 -4.63 -16.18 25.37
C LEU A 321 -3.93 -17.50 25.70
N SER A 322 -3.50 -18.25 24.69
CA SER A 322 -2.75 -19.49 24.89
C SER A 322 -1.41 -19.24 25.60
N GLN A 323 -0.72 -18.14 25.27
CA GLN A 323 0.54 -17.77 25.92
C GLN A 323 0.32 -17.31 27.37
N LEU A 324 -0.85 -16.77 27.70
CA LEU A 324 -1.28 -16.45 29.06
C LEU A 324 -1.78 -17.69 29.85
N GLY A 325 -1.85 -18.87 29.22
CA GLY A 325 -2.32 -20.10 29.84
C GLY A 325 -3.84 -20.32 29.81
N ASP A 326 -4.62 -19.38 29.25
CA ASP A 326 -6.06 -19.53 29.09
C ASP A 326 -6.40 -20.34 27.82
N HIS A 327 -6.10 -21.64 27.89
CA HIS A 327 -6.26 -22.55 26.75
C HIS A 327 -7.73 -22.77 26.36
N LYS A 328 -8.68 -22.57 27.29
CA LYS A 328 -10.12 -22.66 26.99
C LYS A 328 -10.55 -21.46 26.14
N ALA A 329 -10.25 -20.24 26.58
CA ALA A 329 -10.57 -19.05 25.79
C ALA A 329 -9.81 -19.02 24.46
N ALA A 330 -8.57 -19.51 24.43
CA ALA A 330 -7.81 -19.67 23.18
C ALA A 330 -8.52 -20.59 22.19
N ARG A 331 -8.98 -21.78 22.63
CA ARG A 331 -9.75 -22.70 21.80
C ARG A 331 -11.00 -22.04 21.22
N ASP A 332 -11.77 -21.36 22.06
CA ASP A 332 -13.03 -20.73 21.62
C ASP A 332 -12.77 -19.62 20.58
N ASN A 333 -11.70 -18.84 20.73
CA ASN A 333 -11.29 -17.85 19.74
C ASN A 333 -10.74 -18.49 18.46
N TYR A 334 -10.02 -19.61 18.52
CA TYR A 334 -9.64 -20.33 17.31
C TYR A 334 -10.85 -20.92 16.57
N LEU A 335 -11.94 -21.31 17.26
CA LEU A 335 -13.19 -21.71 16.61
C LEU A 335 -13.83 -20.53 15.86
N HIS A 336 -13.83 -19.33 16.46
CA HIS A 336 -14.28 -18.13 15.76
C HIS A 336 -13.42 -17.80 14.53
N ALA A 337 -12.10 -17.96 14.64
CA ALA A 337 -11.18 -17.78 13.52
C ALA A 337 -11.44 -18.80 12.39
N LEU A 338 -11.64 -20.08 12.75
CA LEU A 338 -11.97 -21.15 11.79
C LEU A 338 -13.29 -20.87 11.07
N GLN A 339 -14.34 -20.50 11.81
CA GLN A 339 -15.63 -20.16 11.21
C GLN A 339 -15.50 -18.98 10.25
N ALA A 340 -14.81 -17.91 10.65
CA ALA A 340 -14.58 -16.76 9.77
C ALA A 340 -13.81 -17.15 8.49
N ALA A 341 -12.79 -18.01 8.62
CA ALA A 341 -12.02 -18.50 7.47
C ALA A 341 -12.84 -19.43 6.55
N GLN A 342 -13.81 -20.17 7.09
CA GLN A 342 -14.78 -20.93 6.29
C GLN A 342 -15.75 -20.00 5.57
N ASP A 343 -16.30 -19.00 6.27
CA ASP A 343 -17.23 -18.01 5.70
C ASP A 343 -16.61 -17.25 4.51
N THR A 344 -15.30 -17.01 4.55
CA THR A 344 -14.57 -16.28 3.49
C THR A 344 -13.83 -17.17 2.50
N GLY A 345 -13.88 -18.50 2.65
CA GLY A 345 -13.11 -19.43 1.81
C GLY A 345 -11.58 -19.33 1.95
N ASP A 346 -11.08 -18.78 3.07
CA ASP A 346 -9.64 -18.66 3.35
C ASP A 346 -9.07 -20.00 3.81
N LEU A 347 -8.61 -20.81 2.87
CA LEU A 347 -7.98 -22.10 3.15
C LEU A 347 -6.76 -21.98 4.08
N LYS A 348 -6.01 -20.88 3.99
CA LYS A 348 -4.85 -20.65 4.84
C LYS A 348 -5.27 -20.39 6.29
N GLY A 349 -6.25 -19.52 6.48
CA GLY A 349 -6.87 -19.26 7.77
C GLY A 349 -7.46 -20.51 8.41
N GLN A 350 -8.08 -21.40 7.62
CA GLN A 350 -8.66 -22.65 8.11
C GLN A 350 -7.60 -23.59 8.69
N TRP A 351 -6.53 -23.90 7.94
CA TRP A 351 -5.52 -24.82 8.45
C TRP A 351 -4.75 -24.25 9.64
N GLN A 352 -4.51 -22.92 9.67
CA GLN A 352 -3.88 -22.23 10.79
C GLN A 352 -4.75 -22.27 12.06
N ALA A 353 -6.06 -22.08 11.91
CA ALA A 353 -7.00 -22.19 13.02
C ALA A 353 -7.07 -23.63 13.55
N CYS A 354 -7.10 -24.64 12.66
CA CYS A 354 -7.01 -26.05 13.05
C CYS A 354 -5.71 -26.37 13.79
N GLU A 355 -4.56 -25.85 13.35
CA GLU A 355 -3.30 -26.00 14.09
C GLU A 355 -3.38 -25.41 15.51
N GLY A 356 -3.96 -24.21 15.64
CA GLY A 356 -4.21 -23.55 16.92
C GLY A 356 -5.14 -24.34 17.84
N LEU A 357 -6.23 -24.88 17.29
CA LEU A 357 -7.17 -25.75 18.00
C LEU A 357 -6.50 -27.04 18.47
N GLY A 358 -5.65 -27.65 17.64
CA GLY A 358 -4.88 -28.84 18.00
C GLY A 358 -3.94 -28.56 19.19
N ALA A 359 -3.26 -27.42 19.16
CA ALA A 359 -2.38 -26.99 20.24
C ALA A 359 -3.14 -26.71 21.55
N ALA A 360 -4.27 -26.00 21.47
CA ALA A 360 -5.12 -25.72 22.63
C ALA A 360 -5.71 -27.00 23.22
N ALA A 361 -6.20 -27.93 22.38
CA ALA A 361 -6.72 -29.23 22.81
C ALA A 361 -5.65 -30.07 23.51
N ALA A 362 -4.42 -30.11 22.97
CA ALA A 362 -3.30 -30.82 23.58
C ALA A 362 -2.97 -30.27 24.98
N ARG A 363 -2.96 -28.94 25.14
CA ARG A 363 -2.74 -28.26 26.44
C ARG A 363 -3.86 -28.53 27.45
N LEU A 364 -5.08 -28.77 26.98
CA LEU A 364 -6.24 -29.13 27.78
C LEU A 364 -6.34 -30.64 28.10
N GLY A 365 -5.40 -31.47 27.63
CA GLY A 365 -5.44 -32.93 27.77
C GLY A 365 -6.46 -33.62 26.85
N GLN A 366 -7.02 -32.91 25.88
CA GLN A 366 -8.01 -33.43 24.93
C GLN A 366 -7.30 -34.04 23.72
N HIS A 367 -6.59 -35.14 23.96
CA HIS A 367 -5.66 -35.72 22.99
C HIS A 367 -6.33 -36.18 21.68
N ASP A 368 -7.50 -36.83 21.75
CA ASP A 368 -8.24 -37.25 20.55
C ASP A 368 -8.62 -36.06 19.65
N GLN A 369 -9.06 -34.98 20.29
CA GLN A 369 -9.44 -33.75 19.60
C GLN A 369 -8.22 -33.05 18.98
N ALA A 370 -7.09 -33.06 19.68
CA ALA A 370 -5.83 -32.54 19.16
C ALA A 370 -5.39 -33.29 17.88
N LEU A 371 -5.46 -34.63 17.90
CA LEU A 371 -5.15 -35.47 16.74
C LEU A 371 -6.07 -35.17 15.56
N LYS A 372 -7.38 -35.00 15.81
CA LYS A 372 -8.35 -34.64 14.77
C LYS A 372 -7.97 -33.31 14.10
N TYR A 373 -7.75 -32.27 14.88
CA TYR A 373 -7.44 -30.95 14.34
C TYR A 373 -6.09 -30.89 13.60
N TYR A 374 -5.05 -31.57 14.09
CA TYR A 374 -3.78 -31.62 13.35
C TYR A 374 -3.90 -32.38 12.02
N LYS A 375 -4.71 -33.45 11.96
CA LYS A 375 -5.01 -34.14 10.69
C LYS A 375 -5.77 -33.24 9.71
N GLU A 376 -6.76 -32.49 10.20
CA GLU A 376 -7.51 -31.53 9.39
C GLU A 376 -6.59 -30.42 8.84
N ALA A 377 -5.70 -29.86 9.69
CA ALA A 377 -4.72 -28.86 9.25
C ALA A 377 -3.79 -29.41 8.16
N LEU A 378 -3.25 -30.63 8.32
CA LEU A 378 -2.40 -31.29 7.33
C LEU A 378 -3.12 -31.53 6.00
N ALA A 379 -4.38 -31.95 6.04
CA ALA A 379 -5.17 -32.20 4.84
C ALA A 379 -5.39 -30.92 4.01
N GLN A 380 -5.48 -29.76 4.67
CA GLN A 380 -5.77 -28.46 4.05
C GLN A 380 -4.51 -27.70 3.61
N CYS A 381 -3.33 -27.97 4.17
CA CYS A 381 -2.09 -27.26 3.85
C CYS A 381 -1.27 -27.89 2.71
N GLN A 382 -1.86 -28.70 1.81
CA GLN A 382 -1.12 -29.42 0.76
C GLN A 382 -0.37 -28.51 -0.23
N LYS A 383 -0.83 -27.27 -0.41
CA LYS A 383 -0.24 -26.28 -1.31
C LYS A 383 0.75 -25.34 -0.61
N GLU A 384 0.98 -25.53 0.70
CA GLU A 384 1.92 -24.73 1.48
C GLU A 384 3.35 -25.30 1.36
N PRO A 385 4.38 -24.49 1.65
CA PRO A 385 5.77 -24.95 1.66
C PRO A 385 6.00 -26.14 2.61
N ASP A 386 6.99 -26.98 2.29
CA ASP A 386 7.26 -28.23 3.01
C ASP A 386 7.48 -28.05 4.51
N PHE A 387 8.14 -26.97 4.94
CA PHE A 387 8.38 -26.69 6.36
C PHE A 387 7.07 -26.54 7.18
N VAL A 388 5.97 -26.10 6.56
CA VAL A 388 4.65 -26.02 7.21
C VAL A 388 4.12 -27.43 7.47
N ARG A 389 4.21 -28.30 6.46
CA ARG A 389 3.76 -29.69 6.54
C ARG A 389 4.59 -30.47 7.56
N GLU A 390 5.92 -30.34 7.51
CA GLU A 390 6.85 -30.96 8.46
C GLU A 390 6.56 -30.55 9.90
N ARG A 391 6.33 -29.24 10.15
CA ARG A 391 5.95 -28.75 11.48
C ARG A 391 4.66 -29.40 11.98
N LEU A 392 3.64 -29.49 11.13
CA LEU A 392 2.36 -30.08 11.50
C LEU A 392 2.47 -31.60 11.72
N VAL A 393 3.29 -32.31 10.93
CA VAL A 393 3.61 -33.72 11.15
C VAL A 393 4.30 -33.92 12.50
N ALA A 394 5.27 -33.07 12.84
CA ALA A 394 5.95 -33.13 14.13
C ALA A 394 4.97 -32.95 15.30
N LYS A 395 4.10 -31.92 15.23
CA LYS A 395 3.05 -31.68 16.24
C LYS A 395 2.06 -32.85 16.36
N LEU A 396 1.65 -33.44 15.24
CA LEU A 396 0.80 -34.62 15.23
C LEU A 396 1.50 -35.81 15.89
N ALA A 397 2.76 -36.06 15.56
CA ALA A 397 3.55 -37.16 16.12
C ALA A 397 3.76 -37.00 17.64
N ASP A 398 4.03 -35.77 18.11
CA ASP A 398 4.10 -35.46 19.55
C ASP A 398 2.78 -35.75 20.25
N ALA A 399 1.66 -35.30 19.68
CA ALA A 399 0.33 -35.55 20.23
C ALA A 399 0.00 -37.05 20.28
N MET A 400 0.39 -37.82 19.26
CA MET A 400 0.21 -39.28 19.23
C MET A 400 1.04 -39.98 20.30
N ARG A 401 2.30 -39.58 20.49
CA ARG A 401 3.18 -40.13 21.53
C ARG A 401 2.60 -39.91 22.92
N ILE A 402 2.12 -38.69 23.21
CA ILE A 402 1.50 -38.37 24.50
C ILE A 402 0.22 -39.19 24.71
N HIS A 403 -0.63 -39.29 23.69
CA HIS A 403 -1.86 -40.08 23.76
C HIS A 403 -1.60 -41.56 24.05
N LEU A 404 -0.64 -42.16 23.35
CA LEU A 404 -0.25 -43.57 23.55
C LEU A 404 0.38 -43.82 24.93
N ALA A 405 1.19 -42.87 25.42
CA ALA A 405 1.77 -42.97 26.76
C ALA A 405 0.71 -42.91 27.88
N GLN A 406 -0.43 -42.28 27.63
CA GLN A 406 -1.56 -42.24 28.58
C GLN A 406 -2.53 -43.43 28.43
N GLY A 407 -2.47 -44.16 27.31
CA GLY A 407 -3.32 -45.31 26.99
C GLY A 407 -2.72 -46.69 27.28
N GLY A 408 -1.64 -46.81 28.05
CA GLY A 408 -0.96 -48.08 28.33
C GLY A 408 -1.72 -48.97 29.34
N PRO A 409 -2.03 -50.25 29.01
CA PRO A 409 -2.48 -51.26 29.98
C PRO A 409 -1.31 -51.82 30.81
N ASN A 410 -1.62 -52.27 32.03
CA ASN A 410 -0.77 -53.13 32.87
C ASN A 410 0.05 -54.12 32.03
N LEU A 411 1.39 -54.01 32.04
CA LEU A 411 2.24 -55.14 31.68
C LEU A 411 2.19 -56.17 32.83
N PRO A 412 1.86 -57.45 32.58
CA PRO A 412 2.11 -58.49 33.57
C PRO A 412 3.62 -58.62 33.77
N GLN A 413 4.07 -58.53 35.01
CA GLN A 413 5.41 -58.96 35.39
C GLN A 413 5.55 -60.46 35.09
N THR A 414 6.31 -60.80 34.07
CA THR A 414 6.93 -62.12 33.97
C THR A 414 8.40 -62.01 34.32
N LEU A 415 8.69 -62.44 35.55
CA LEU A 415 9.99 -62.87 36.03
C LEU A 415 10.53 -63.98 35.12
N THR A 416 11.75 -63.82 34.62
CA THR A 416 12.72 -64.93 34.52
C THR A 416 14.14 -64.41 34.68
N SER A 417 14.78 -64.95 35.71
CA SER A 417 16.15 -64.89 36.21
C SER A 417 17.31 -65.03 35.20
N ALA A 418 18.25 -64.07 35.26
CA ALA A 418 19.73 -64.11 35.54
C ALA A 418 20.62 -65.29 35.02
N PRO A 419 22.00 -65.23 35.03
CA PRO A 419 22.91 -64.22 35.63
C PRO A 419 24.19 -63.85 34.82
N GLY A 420 24.94 -62.84 35.30
CA GLY A 420 26.36 -62.65 34.93
C GLY A 420 26.93 -61.24 35.15
N GLY A 421 27.19 -60.86 36.41
CA GLY A 421 28.16 -59.79 36.73
C GLY A 421 29.62 -60.32 36.75
N PRO A 422 30.65 -59.56 37.16
CA PRO A 422 30.55 -58.35 38.00
C PRO A 422 31.55 -57.18 37.76
N GLN A 423 31.27 -56.07 38.47
CA GLN A 423 32.17 -55.11 39.15
C GLN A 423 32.70 -53.81 38.47
N THR A 424 32.10 -52.71 38.97
CA THR A 424 32.51 -51.29 39.15
C THR A 424 33.71 -51.14 40.14
N PRO A 425 34.31 -49.95 40.46
CA PRO A 425 33.66 -48.62 40.57
C PRO A 425 34.47 -47.31 40.40
N GLY A 426 33.74 -46.18 40.44
CA GLY A 426 34.21 -44.83 40.79
C GLY A 426 33.81 -43.78 39.74
N GLY A 427 33.20 -42.63 40.02
CA GLY A 427 32.81 -41.98 41.26
C GLY A 427 32.41 -40.52 40.95
N ALA A 428 31.53 -39.98 41.80
CA ALA A 428 31.29 -38.56 42.09
C ALA A 428 30.56 -37.66 41.06
N CYS A 429 29.36 -37.21 41.47
CA CYS A 429 28.82 -35.88 41.16
C CYS A 429 29.63 -34.77 41.86
N PRO A 430 29.42 -33.49 41.52
CA PRO A 430 28.48 -32.75 42.36
C PRO A 430 27.55 -31.77 41.63
N ALA A 431 26.52 -31.39 42.38
CA ALA A 431 25.54 -30.35 42.10
C ALA A 431 26.15 -28.93 42.10
N GLY A 432 25.51 -28.03 41.35
CA GLY A 432 25.73 -26.58 41.42
C GLY A 432 24.41 -25.83 41.17
N THR A 433 23.94 -25.13 42.20
CA THR A 433 22.78 -24.22 42.26
C THR A 433 22.93 -23.00 41.34
N PRO A 434 21.83 -22.27 41.04
CA PRO A 434 21.82 -21.16 40.08
C PRO A 434 22.21 -19.83 40.74
N ALA A 435 23.01 -19.02 40.04
CA ALA A 435 23.31 -17.66 40.43
C ALA A 435 22.21 -16.70 39.95
N SER A 436 21.45 -16.16 40.91
CA SER A 436 20.76 -14.89 40.83
C SER A 436 21.75 -13.72 40.80
N LEU A 437 21.44 -12.65 40.07
CA LEU A 437 21.77 -11.21 40.27
C LEU A 437 21.61 -10.53 38.89
N GLY A 438 20.93 -9.40 38.69
CA GLY A 438 20.25 -8.50 39.60
C GLY A 438 19.20 -7.67 38.86
N ARG A 439 18.15 -7.29 39.61
CA ARG A 439 17.20 -6.25 39.24
C ARG A 439 17.83 -4.88 39.46
N SER A 440 17.50 -3.93 38.59
CA SER A 440 17.31 -2.53 38.95
C SER A 440 16.06 -1.98 38.25
N PRO A 441 15.36 -1.01 38.86
CA PRO A 441 13.97 -0.69 38.53
C PRO A 441 13.88 0.44 37.51
N ALA A 442 12.93 0.35 36.57
CA ALA A 442 12.48 1.49 35.79
C ALA A 442 10.99 1.70 36.07
N GLU A 443 10.71 2.77 36.81
CA GLU A 443 9.40 3.28 37.13
C GLU A 443 8.68 3.74 35.85
N ALA A 444 7.75 2.92 35.33
CA ALA A 444 6.79 3.38 34.34
C ALA A 444 5.58 3.97 35.07
N LYS A 445 5.47 5.31 35.05
CA LYS A 445 4.31 6.04 35.53
C LYS A 445 3.06 5.59 34.78
N HIS A 446 2.16 4.91 35.48
CA HIS A 446 0.76 4.76 35.09
C HIS A 446 0.14 6.15 34.86
N ARG A 447 -0.30 6.42 33.62
CA ARG A 447 -1.34 7.41 33.37
C ARG A 447 -2.61 6.70 32.92
N SER A 448 -3.58 6.75 33.83
CA SER A 448 -4.95 6.33 33.67
C SER A 448 -5.61 7.05 32.49
N PHE A 449 -6.17 6.30 31.53
CA PHE A 449 -7.12 6.84 30.56
C PHE A 449 -8.47 7.03 31.22
N LYS A 450 -8.90 8.28 31.38
CA LYS A 450 -10.30 8.63 31.61
C LYS A 450 -10.65 9.91 30.84
N GLN A 451 -11.69 9.77 30.03
CA GLN A 451 -12.60 10.80 29.50
C GLN A 451 -12.02 11.97 28.71
N LEU A 452 -12.43 12.07 27.45
CA LEU A 452 -13.01 13.30 26.91
C LEU A 452 -14.02 12.93 25.81
N ARG A 453 -15.29 13.15 26.13
CA ARG A 453 -16.42 13.18 25.20
C ARG A 453 -16.51 14.58 24.60
N GLU A 454 -17.01 14.61 23.36
CA GLU A 454 -17.83 15.66 22.76
C GLU A 454 -17.25 17.08 22.65
N THR A 455 -16.83 17.45 21.44
CA THR A 455 -17.30 18.69 20.81
C THR A 455 -17.47 18.49 19.30
N SER A 456 -18.71 18.66 18.86
CA SER A 456 -19.13 18.85 17.48
C SER A 456 -18.49 20.09 16.87
N SER A 457 -17.91 19.98 15.68
CA SER A 457 -17.69 21.13 14.80
C SER A 457 -17.67 20.65 13.35
N ARG A 458 -18.67 21.12 12.60
CA ARG A 458 -18.81 20.98 11.15
C ARG A 458 -17.61 21.66 10.48
N ASP A 459 -16.93 20.97 9.57
CA ASP A 459 -16.01 21.60 8.64
C ASP A 459 -16.17 20.99 7.23
N PRO A 460 -16.65 21.75 6.23
CA PRO A 460 -16.89 21.26 4.88
C PRO A 460 -15.75 21.68 3.96
N GLN A 461 -14.61 20.98 3.98
CA GLN A 461 -13.62 21.06 2.89
C GLN A 461 -12.99 19.68 2.64
N ARG A 462 -13.69 18.84 1.87
CA ARG A 462 -13.05 17.72 1.17
C ARG A 462 -12.22 18.30 0.02
N ARG A 463 -10.90 18.37 0.18
CA ARG A 463 -9.97 18.40 -0.97
C ARG A 463 -9.65 16.95 -1.35
N PRO A 464 -9.77 16.55 -2.62
CA PRO A 464 -9.38 15.21 -3.04
C PRO A 464 -7.85 15.06 -2.92
N THR A 465 -7.46 13.90 -2.41
CA THR A 465 -6.08 13.45 -2.21
C THR A 465 -5.32 13.34 -3.53
N THR A 466 -4.14 13.94 -3.58
CA THR A 466 -3.19 13.89 -4.70
C THR A 466 -2.58 12.49 -4.85
N SER A 467 -3.15 11.64 -5.69
CA SER A 467 -2.43 10.51 -6.27
C SER A 467 -2.98 10.16 -7.66
N GLY A 468 -2.56 10.88 -8.70
CA GLY A 468 -2.89 10.48 -10.09
C GLY A 468 -3.08 11.60 -11.09
N PHE A 469 -3.40 12.82 -10.66
CA PHE A 469 -3.88 13.86 -11.57
C PHE A 469 -2.99 14.09 -12.79
N CYS A 470 -3.56 13.87 -13.99
CA CYS A 470 -3.00 14.39 -15.22
C CYS A 470 -2.86 15.92 -15.14
N ARG A 471 -1.77 16.44 -15.72
CA ARG A 471 -1.48 17.88 -15.77
C ARG A 471 -2.22 18.51 -16.95
N ILE A 472 -2.86 19.65 -16.78
CA ILE A 472 -3.68 20.25 -17.85
C ILE A 472 -3.16 21.67 -18.12
N MET A 473 -3.07 22.05 -19.40
CA MET A 473 -2.55 23.34 -19.87
C MET A 473 -3.59 24.46 -19.93
#